data_AF-A0A4Y9EK66-F1
#
_entry.id   AF-A0A4Y9EK66-F1
#
_cell.length_a   1.000
_cell.length_b   1.000
_cell.length_c   1.000
_cell.angle_alpha   90.00
_cell.angle_beta   90.00
_cell.angle_gamma   90.00
#
_symmetry.space_group_name_H-M   'P 1'
#
loop_
_entity.id
_entity.type
_entity.pdbx_description
1 polymer ?
#
loop_
_entity_poly.entity_id
_entity_poly.type
_entity_poly.pdbx_seq_one_letter_code
_entity_poly.pdbx_strand_id
1 'polypeptide(L)'
;MSAAVIERAAYTPRQLHALPGGAHDRLVAVLRWLLPALALALLALLVILPLTSGREFSFLLAKDKVAMSPDRLRIDNALYRGETADGEPFEIRAADAVQRTSAVPIVELRKLSASLGTTDGPVRVSAPAGAYYMDKDLLVVKGPVQVASPNGYVIDNGDVRVSLIDRTIASDGNIRGLLPLGSFSADSLRADIGGRVLKLDGQVRMHITPGRHNTVSVGALPQAQPAGAKPAATVAPGLQFTPGTRK
;
A
#
# COMPACT_ATOMS: atom_id res chain seq x y z
N MET A 1 7.60 79.63 93.27
CA MET A 1 6.14 79.89 93.32
C MET A 1 5.75 80.37 91.94
N SER A 2 5.16 79.49 91.14
CA SER A 2 3.71 79.51 90.82
C SER A 2 3.48 80.52 89.67
N ALA A 3 2.87 80.18 88.55
CA ALA A 3 1.74 79.30 88.36
C ALA A 3 1.67 78.78 86.92
N ALA A 4 1.00 77.64 86.80
CA ALA A 4 0.15 77.16 85.71
C ALA A 4 0.55 77.54 84.26
N VAL A 5 0.88 76.59 83.38
CA VAL A 5 -0.05 75.57 82.83
C VAL A 5 -1.22 76.26 82.11
N ILE A 6 -1.52 75.79 80.89
CA ILE A 6 -2.60 76.20 79.96
C ILE A 6 -2.09 77.33 79.05
N GLU A 7 -1.88 77.19 77.74
CA GLU A 7 -2.53 76.35 76.75
C GLU A 7 -1.64 76.35 75.48
N ARG A 8 -0.85 75.31 75.25
CA ARG A 8 -0.40 75.02 73.88
C ARG A 8 -1.20 73.81 73.44
N ALA A 9 -2.36 74.12 72.87
CA ALA A 9 -3.26 73.18 72.25
C ALA A 9 -2.44 72.14 71.46
N ALA A 10 -2.56 70.89 71.89
CA ALA A 10 -1.97 69.75 71.23
C ALA A 10 -2.46 69.73 69.77
N TYR A 11 -1.56 70.02 68.82
CA TYR A 11 -1.85 69.73 67.43
C TYR A 11 -2.01 68.21 67.31
N THR A 12 -3.20 67.79 66.94
CA THR A 12 -3.54 66.37 66.78
C THR A 12 -2.66 65.74 65.70
N PRO A 13 -2.36 64.43 65.78
CA PRO A 13 -1.52 63.74 64.77
C PRO A 13 -2.07 63.84 63.34
N ARG A 14 -3.37 64.18 63.20
CA ARG A 14 -4.03 64.46 61.92
C ARG A 14 -3.68 65.83 61.32
N GLN A 15 -3.34 66.82 62.15
CA GLN A 15 -2.94 68.16 61.69
C GLN A 15 -1.47 68.21 61.23
N LEU A 16 -0.60 67.34 61.76
CA LEU A 16 0.78 67.19 61.29
C LEU A 16 0.87 66.61 59.87
N HIS A 17 -0.13 65.83 59.45
CA HIS A 17 -0.26 65.29 58.10
C HIS A 17 -0.66 66.33 57.05
N ALA A 18 -1.17 67.49 57.48
CA ALA A 18 -1.70 68.55 56.61
C ALA A 18 -0.77 69.77 56.49
N LEU A 19 0.43 69.73 57.08
CA LEU A 19 1.43 70.78 56.91
C LEU A 19 2.16 70.61 55.56
N PRO A 20 2.19 71.63 54.69
CA PRO A 20 2.92 71.57 53.42
C PRO A 20 4.42 71.31 53.68
N GLY A 21 4.99 70.33 52.98
CA GLY A 21 6.40 69.91 53.14
C GLY A 21 6.67 68.72 54.08
N GLY A 22 5.62 68.01 54.55
CA GLY A 22 5.75 66.79 55.34
C GLY A 22 6.35 65.59 54.58
N ALA A 23 6.63 64.49 55.29
CA ALA A 23 7.23 63.28 54.70
C ALA A 23 6.40 62.66 53.55
N HIS A 24 5.08 62.80 53.61
CA HIS A 24 4.16 62.37 52.54
C HIS A 24 4.32 63.22 51.28
N ASP A 25 4.53 64.52 51.44
CA ASP A 25 4.72 65.47 50.33
C ASP A 25 6.04 65.18 49.59
N ARG A 26 7.10 64.82 50.32
CA ARG A 26 8.38 64.37 49.74
C ARG A 26 8.24 63.04 49.00
N LEU A 27 7.48 62.08 49.57
CA LEU A 27 7.23 60.79 48.92
C LEU A 27 6.43 60.99 47.63
N VAL A 28 5.37 61.82 47.66
CA VAL A 28 4.56 62.14 46.48
C VAL A 28 5.38 62.90 45.44
N ALA A 29 6.25 63.83 45.86
CA ALA A 29 7.14 64.54 44.95
C ALA A 29 8.12 63.61 44.22
N VAL A 30 8.64 62.57 44.90
CA VAL A 30 9.48 61.54 44.29
C VAL A 30 8.65 60.62 43.38
N LEU A 31 7.51 60.12 43.85
CA LEU A 31 6.64 59.24 43.06
C LEU A 31 6.13 59.90 41.78
N ARG A 32 5.89 61.22 41.81
CA ARG A 32 5.47 62.01 40.64
C ARG A 32 6.46 61.94 39.48
N TRP A 33 7.76 61.80 39.76
CA TRP A 33 8.79 61.65 38.73
C TRP A 33 9.20 60.20 38.49
N LEU A 34 9.20 59.38 39.55
CA LEU A 34 9.60 57.96 39.48
C LEU A 34 8.63 57.13 38.65
N LEU A 35 7.32 57.31 38.83
CA LEU A 35 6.28 56.54 38.12
C LEU A 35 6.35 56.73 36.58
N PRO A 36 6.33 57.97 36.04
CA PRO A 36 6.44 58.15 34.60
C PRO A 36 7.80 57.70 34.05
N ALA A 37 8.90 57.87 34.81
CA ALA A 37 10.21 57.38 34.41
C ALA A 37 10.27 55.85 34.30
N LEU A 38 9.66 55.13 35.25
CA LEU A 38 9.59 53.67 35.24
C LEU A 38 8.71 53.16 34.08
N ALA A 39 7.59 53.84 33.81
CA ALA A 39 6.74 53.53 32.66
C ALA A 39 7.51 53.69 31.33
N LEU A 40 8.28 54.78 31.18
CA LEU A 40 9.13 54.99 30.00
C LEU A 40 10.24 53.94 29.88
N ALA A 41 10.86 53.54 30.99
CA ALA A 41 11.87 52.49 31.00
C ALA A 41 11.29 51.13 30.56
N LEU A 42 10.08 50.78 31.02
CA LEU A 42 9.36 49.58 30.60
C LEU A 42 9.02 49.61 29.10
N LEU A 43 8.59 50.76 28.59
CA LEU A 43 8.27 50.95 27.18
C LEU A 43 9.54 50.82 26.31
N ALA A 44 10.65 51.43 26.72
CA ALA A 44 11.94 51.28 26.06
C ALA A 44 12.41 49.82 26.07
N LEU A 45 12.24 49.11 27.19
CA LEU A 45 12.57 47.69 27.30
C LEU A 45 11.75 46.85 26.30
N LEU A 46 10.45 47.12 26.17
CA LEU A 46 9.57 46.40 25.24
C LEU A 46 9.93 46.63 23.76
N VAL A 47 10.51 47.80 23.44
CA VAL A 47 11.02 48.12 22.09
C VAL A 47 12.40 47.48 21.85
N ILE A 48 13.28 47.47 22.85
CA ILE A 48 14.65 46.95 22.73
C ILE A 48 14.67 45.42 22.74
N LEU A 49 13.84 44.76 23.55
CA LEU A 49 13.73 43.30 23.65
C LEU A 49 13.64 42.60 22.28
N PRO A 50 12.68 42.92 21.39
CA PRO A 50 12.57 42.26 20.09
C PRO A 50 13.75 42.57 19.15
N LEU A 51 14.40 43.73 19.29
CA LEU A 51 15.59 44.10 18.51
C LEU A 51 16.82 43.30 18.96
N THR A 52 16.91 42.93 20.25
CA THR A 52 17.96 42.04 20.77
C THR A 52 17.67 40.55 20.57
N SER A 53 16.40 40.18 20.37
CA SER A 53 15.95 38.82 20.05
C SER A 53 16.16 38.42 18.59
N GLY A 54 16.90 39.22 17.80
CA GLY A 54 17.40 38.87 16.46
C GLY A 54 18.53 37.83 16.47
N ARG A 55 18.52 36.88 17.41
CA ARG A 55 19.43 35.74 17.46
C ARG A 55 18.59 34.50 17.72
N GLU A 56 17.94 34.09 16.64
CA GLU A 56 17.59 32.71 16.29
C GLU A 56 17.71 31.71 17.45
N PHE A 57 16.62 31.56 18.21
CA PHE A 57 16.26 30.23 18.69
C PHE A 57 15.81 29.42 17.47
N SER A 58 16.81 29.09 16.65
CA SER A 58 16.73 28.07 15.63
C SER A 58 16.37 26.79 16.38
N PHE A 59 15.09 26.47 16.35
CA PHE A 59 14.61 25.12 16.12
C PHE A 59 15.51 24.04 16.73
N LEU A 60 15.09 23.51 17.87
CA LEU A 60 15.42 22.14 18.31
C LEU A 60 14.75 21.09 17.40
N LEU A 61 14.83 21.28 16.09
CA LEU A 61 14.86 20.20 15.12
C LEU A 61 16.18 20.37 14.41
N ALA A 62 17.02 19.35 14.51
CA ALA A 62 18.26 19.20 13.76
C ALA A 62 18.08 19.66 12.31
N LYS A 63 18.43 20.91 12.03
CA LYS A 63 18.41 21.51 10.69
C LYS A 63 19.68 22.30 10.48
N ASP A 64 20.81 21.68 10.82
CA ASP A 64 22.15 22.10 10.36
C ASP A 64 23.02 20.87 10.11
N LYS A 65 22.47 19.95 9.32
CA LYS A 65 23.12 19.28 8.17
C LYS A 65 22.01 18.69 7.31
N VAL A 66 21.16 19.56 6.78
CA VAL A 66 20.47 19.21 5.53
C VAL A 66 21.54 19.33 4.46
N ALA A 67 22.35 18.28 4.32
CA ALA A 67 22.63 17.85 2.97
C ALA A 67 21.25 17.81 2.31
N MET A 68 21.03 18.63 1.29
CA MET A 68 20.01 18.32 0.31
C MET A 68 20.40 16.94 -0.21
N SER A 69 19.98 15.89 0.50
CA SER A 69 19.94 14.58 -0.09
C SER A 69 18.99 14.77 -1.25
N PRO A 70 19.36 14.43 -2.48
CA PRO A 70 18.40 14.40 -3.57
C PRO A 70 17.19 13.64 -3.04
N ASP A 71 15.99 14.24 -3.10
CA ASP A 71 14.78 13.80 -2.42
C ASP A 71 14.53 12.31 -2.67
N ARG A 72 15.03 11.48 -1.76
CA ARG A 72 15.00 10.03 -1.89
C ARG A 72 13.81 9.54 -1.10
N LEU A 73 12.67 9.43 -1.77
CA LEU A 73 11.53 8.73 -1.20
C LEU A 73 11.86 7.24 -1.14
N ARG A 74 11.88 6.68 0.07
CA ARG A 74 12.05 5.25 0.31
C ARG A 74 10.90 4.78 1.17
N ILE A 75 10.21 3.75 0.71
CA ILE A 75 9.13 3.08 1.42
C ILE A 75 9.61 1.69 1.76
N ASP A 76 9.63 1.38 3.05
CA ASP A 76 9.88 0.04 3.56
C ASP A 76 8.54 -0.72 3.60
N ASN A 77 8.54 -1.98 3.17
CA ASN A 77 7.33 -2.82 3.08
C ASN A 77 6.19 -2.13 2.32
N ALA A 78 6.47 -1.67 1.10
CA ALA A 78 5.46 -1.08 0.24
C ALA A 78 4.36 -2.11 -0.05
N LEU A 79 3.12 -1.69 0.12
CA LEU A 79 1.94 -2.53 0.00
C LEU A 79 0.88 -1.79 -0.82
N TYR A 80 0.44 -2.42 -1.89
CA TYR A 80 -0.66 -1.96 -2.72
C TYR A 80 -1.74 -3.04 -2.76
N ARG A 81 -3.00 -2.66 -2.52
CA ARG A 81 -4.15 -3.55 -2.52
C ARG A 81 -5.25 -2.96 -3.38
N GLY A 82 -6.00 -3.82 -4.04
CA GLY A 82 -7.15 -3.43 -4.82
C GLY A 82 -7.97 -4.64 -5.20
N GLU A 83 -8.95 -4.41 -6.07
CA GLU A 83 -9.79 -5.45 -6.67
C GLU A 83 -9.67 -5.34 -8.19
N THR A 84 -9.69 -6.47 -8.89
CA THR A 84 -9.75 -6.49 -10.35
C THR A 84 -11.14 -6.04 -10.83
N ALA A 85 -11.31 -5.88 -12.14
CA ALA A 85 -12.62 -5.55 -12.72
C ALA A 85 -13.70 -6.61 -12.40
N ASP A 86 -13.28 -7.85 -12.16
CA ASP A 86 -14.15 -8.98 -11.83
C ASP A 86 -14.38 -9.12 -10.30
N GLY A 87 -13.86 -8.19 -9.48
CA GLY A 87 -14.00 -8.19 -8.03
C GLY A 87 -13.01 -9.11 -7.28
N GLU A 88 -12.02 -9.67 -7.97
CA GLU A 88 -11.00 -10.50 -7.33
C GLU A 88 -10.01 -9.62 -6.56
N PRO A 89 -9.79 -9.86 -5.25
CA PRO A 89 -8.86 -9.05 -4.47
C PRO A 89 -7.42 -9.36 -4.88
N PHE A 90 -6.60 -8.33 -5.07
CA PHE A 90 -5.18 -8.48 -5.31
C PHE A 90 -4.34 -7.65 -4.34
N GLU A 91 -3.13 -8.14 -4.07
CA GLU A 91 -2.16 -7.53 -3.19
C GLU A 91 -0.78 -7.59 -3.83
N ILE A 92 -0.08 -6.46 -3.90
CA ILE A 92 1.30 -6.34 -4.38
C ILE A 92 2.13 -5.81 -3.22
N ARG A 93 3.19 -6.53 -2.86
CA ARG A 93 4.14 -6.18 -1.82
C ARG A 93 5.54 -6.07 -2.38
N ALA A 94 6.29 -5.09 -1.90
CA ALA A 94 7.73 -4.98 -2.09
C ALA A 94 8.41 -4.75 -0.74
N ALA A 95 9.51 -5.43 -0.46
CA ALA A 95 10.26 -5.18 0.76
C ALA A 95 10.85 -3.77 0.79
N ASP A 96 11.27 -3.27 -0.37
CA ASP A 96 11.75 -1.90 -0.55
C ASP A 96 11.18 -1.31 -1.82
N ALA A 97 10.72 -0.05 -1.75
CA ALA A 97 10.46 0.79 -2.90
C ALA A 97 11.28 2.09 -2.75
N VAL A 98 12.13 2.39 -3.72
CA VAL A 98 13.03 3.55 -3.67
C VAL A 98 12.87 4.37 -4.94
N GLN A 99 12.47 5.62 -4.77
CA GLN A 99 12.58 6.67 -5.76
C GLN A 99 13.79 7.53 -5.42
N ARG A 100 14.80 7.57 -6.30
CA ARG A 100 16.06 8.30 -6.02
C ARG A 100 15.88 9.82 -5.95
N THR A 101 14.97 10.35 -6.76
CA THR A 101 14.63 11.77 -6.81
C THR A 101 13.21 11.91 -7.34
N SER A 102 12.46 12.88 -6.82
CA SER A 102 11.12 13.19 -7.32
C SER A 102 11.11 13.63 -8.79
N ALA A 103 12.24 14.11 -9.33
CA ALA A 103 12.38 14.48 -10.74
C ALA A 103 12.43 13.28 -11.70
N VAL A 104 12.77 12.08 -11.20
CA VAL A 104 12.83 10.85 -11.98
C VAL A 104 11.60 10.02 -11.65
N PRO A 105 10.67 9.79 -12.59
CA PRO A 105 9.41 9.07 -12.35
C PRO A 105 9.63 7.54 -12.34
N ILE A 106 10.69 7.08 -11.69
CA ILE A 106 11.05 5.66 -11.63
C ILE A 106 11.16 5.24 -10.17
N VAL A 107 10.40 4.21 -9.81
CA VAL A 107 10.44 3.56 -8.50
C VAL A 107 11.13 2.20 -8.63
N GLU A 108 12.30 2.06 -8.00
CA GLU A 108 13.02 0.79 -7.91
C GLU A 108 12.40 -0.07 -6.79
N LEU A 109 11.93 -1.26 -7.14
CA LEU A 109 11.26 -2.20 -6.25
C LEU A 109 12.16 -3.41 -6.00
N ARG A 110 12.22 -3.89 -4.75
CA ARG A 110 12.98 -5.11 -4.38
C ARG A 110 12.11 -6.11 -3.62
N LYS A 111 12.40 -7.40 -3.85
CA LYS A 111 11.67 -8.55 -3.28
C LYS A 111 10.16 -8.39 -3.45
N LEU A 112 9.74 -8.42 -4.71
CA LEU A 112 8.35 -8.30 -5.10
C LEU A 112 7.62 -9.62 -4.83
N SER A 113 6.43 -9.50 -4.27
CA SER A 113 5.48 -10.59 -4.16
C SER A 113 4.09 -10.05 -4.45
N ALA A 114 3.33 -10.72 -5.29
CA ALA A 114 1.94 -10.40 -5.55
C ALA A 114 1.06 -11.62 -5.28
N SER A 115 -0.18 -11.37 -4.89
CA SER A 115 -1.20 -12.38 -4.68
C SER A 115 -2.49 -11.89 -5.33
N LEU A 116 -3.14 -12.75 -6.11
CA LEU A 116 -4.47 -12.53 -6.70
C LEU A 116 -5.41 -13.61 -6.18
N GLY A 117 -6.49 -13.23 -5.52
CA GLY A 117 -7.51 -14.16 -5.04
C GLY A 117 -8.43 -14.56 -6.18
N THR A 118 -8.26 -15.76 -6.75
CA THR A 118 -9.23 -16.30 -7.72
C THR A 118 -10.18 -17.30 -7.07
N THR A 119 -11.21 -17.73 -7.79
CA THR A 119 -12.20 -18.71 -7.32
C THR A 119 -11.56 -20.04 -6.92
N ASP A 120 -10.50 -20.45 -7.63
CA ASP A 120 -9.76 -21.68 -7.37
C ASP A 120 -8.73 -21.55 -6.22
N GLY A 121 -8.56 -20.35 -5.66
CA GLY A 121 -7.61 -20.02 -4.59
C GLY A 121 -6.56 -18.97 -5.00
N PRO A 122 -5.66 -18.55 -4.10
CA PRO A 122 -4.76 -17.42 -4.37
C PRO A 122 -3.62 -17.79 -5.32
N VAL A 123 -3.54 -17.12 -6.47
CA VAL A 123 -2.37 -17.15 -7.37
C VAL A 123 -1.28 -16.25 -6.80
N ARG A 124 -0.05 -16.77 -6.68
CA ARG A 124 1.09 -16.03 -6.15
C ARG A 124 2.12 -15.79 -7.24
N VAL A 125 2.67 -14.59 -7.26
CA VAL A 125 3.76 -14.17 -8.15
C VAL A 125 4.91 -13.67 -7.31
N SER A 126 6.13 -14.07 -7.61
CA SER A 126 7.32 -13.56 -6.92
C SER A 126 8.41 -13.15 -7.91
N ALA A 127 9.12 -12.08 -7.57
CA ALA A 127 10.22 -11.57 -8.37
C ALA A 127 11.29 -10.88 -7.52
N PRO A 128 12.57 -10.97 -7.88
CA PRO A 128 13.65 -10.40 -7.07
C PRO A 128 13.69 -8.87 -7.09
N ALA A 129 13.44 -8.24 -8.24
CA ALA A 129 13.49 -6.80 -8.42
C ALA A 129 12.64 -6.34 -9.61
N GLY A 130 12.17 -5.10 -9.56
CA GLY A 130 11.47 -4.45 -10.67
C GLY A 130 11.64 -2.94 -10.65
N ALA A 131 11.29 -2.30 -11.76
CA ALA A 131 11.25 -0.86 -11.90
C ALA A 131 9.87 -0.46 -12.39
N TYR A 132 9.19 0.39 -11.63
CA TYR A 132 7.91 0.97 -12.01
C TYR A 132 8.15 2.36 -12.59
N TYR A 133 7.81 2.52 -13.86
CA TYR A 133 7.86 3.78 -14.60
C TYR A 133 6.49 4.46 -14.46
N MET A 134 6.42 5.49 -13.61
CA MET A 134 5.17 6.18 -13.27
C MET A 134 4.64 7.02 -14.45
N ASP A 135 5.53 7.49 -15.32
CA ASP A 135 5.20 8.24 -16.53
C ASP A 135 4.50 7.40 -17.61
N LYS A 136 4.79 6.10 -17.62
CA LYS A 136 4.28 5.14 -18.61
C LYS A 136 3.34 4.10 -18.02
N ASP A 137 3.12 4.13 -16.71
CA ASP A 137 2.38 3.10 -15.97
C ASP A 137 2.85 1.68 -16.34
N LEU A 138 4.18 1.54 -16.42
CA LEU A 138 4.84 0.33 -16.90
C LEU A 138 5.70 -0.26 -15.78
N LEU A 139 5.38 -1.48 -15.37
CA LEU A 139 6.22 -2.25 -14.46
C LEU A 139 7.13 -3.18 -15.26
N VAL A 140 8.44 -2.99 -15.15
CA VAL A 140 9.45 -3.86 -15.76
C VAL A 140 10.15 -4.65 -14.68
N VAL A 141 10.02 -5.98 -14.74
CA VAL A 141 10.63 -6.91 -13.80
C VAL A 141 11.76 -7.63 -14.53
N LYS A 142 12.96 -7.57 -13.96
CA LYS A 142 14.15 -8.23 -14.51
C LYS A 142 14.58 -9.37 -13.60
N GLY A 143 14.77 -10.54 -14.18
CA GLY A 143 15.10 -11.77 -13.45
C GLY A 143 13.93 -12.73 -13.33
N PRO A 144 14.15 -13.92 -12.76
CA PRO A 144 13.17 -14.99 -12.78
C PRO A 144 11.90 -14.56 -12.07
N VAL A 145 10.81 -14.53 -12.82
CA VAL A 145 9.46 -14.35 -12.28
C VAL A 145 8.86 -15.73 -12.11
N GLN A 146 8.41 -16.01 -10.90
CA GLN A 146 7.79 -17.28 -10.57
C GLN A 146 6.32 -17.06 -10.29
N VAL A 147 5.47 -17.77 -11.03
CA VAL A 147 4.02 -17.77 -10.83
C VAL A 147 3.62 -19.15 -10.32
N ALA A 148 2.85 -19.20 -9.24
CA ALA A 148 2.32 -20.43 -8.67
C ALA A 148 0.81 -20.29 -8.44
N SER A 149 0.04 -21.23 -8.99
CA SER A 149 -1.40 -21.35 -8.80
C SER A 149 -1.72 -22.55 -7.90
N PRO A 150 -2.80 -22.50 -7.09
CA PRO A 150 -3.26 -23.63 -6.29
C PRO A 150 -3.55 -24.89 -7.11
N ASN A 151 -3.89 -24.74 -8.40
CA ASN A 151 -4.22 -25.85 -9.29
C ASN A 151 -2.97 -26.59 -9.85
N GLY A 152 -1.78 -26.33 -9.31
CA GLY A 152 -0.52 -26.99 -9.72
C GLY A 152 0.14 -26.37 -10.95
N TYR A 153 -0.28 -25.18 -11.38
CA TYR A 153 0.39 -24.43 -12.44
C TYR A 153 1.59 -23.69 -11.88
N VAL A 154 2.76 -23.90 -12.49
CA VAL A 154 4.00 -23.18 -12.17
C VAL A 154 4.57 -22.60 -13.45
N ILE A 155 4.91 -21.32 -13.46
CA ILE A 155 5.57 -20.65 -14.59
C ILE A 155 6.87 -20.03 -14.08
N ASP A 156 7.95 -20.29 -14.80
CA ASP A 156 9.26 -19.68 -14.64
C ASP A 156 9.60 -18.96 -15.95
N ASN A 157 9.64 -17.63 -15.88
CA ASN A 157 9.97 -16.79 -17.00
C ASN A 157 11.02 -15.75 -16.62
N GLY A 158 11.69 -15.22 -17.64
CA GLY A 158 12.71 -14.18 -17.46
C GLY A 158 12.07 -12.80 -17.31
N ASP A 159 12.41 -11.90 -18.21
CA ASP A 159 11.96 -10.51 -18.13
C ASP A 159 10.46 -10.39 -18.38
N VAL A 160 9.79 -9.61 -17.54
CA VAL A 160 8.35 -9.34 -17.62
C VAL A 160 8.10 -7.85 -17.69
N ARG A 161 7.18 -7.46 -18.57
CA ARG A 161 6.65 -6.11 -18.69
C ARG A 161 5.16 -6.17 -18.46
N VAL A 162 4.67 -5.34 -17.55
CA VAL A 162 3.25 -5.21 -17.24
C VAL A 162 2.84 -3.78 -17.54
N SER A 163 2.01 -3.60 -18.57
CA SER A 163 1.40 -2.30 -18.89
C SER A 163 0.10 -2.19 -18.09
N LEU A 164 0.03 -1.25 -17.15
CA LEU A 164 -1.18 -1.00 -16.38
C LEU A 164 -2.23 -0.25 -17.21
N ILE A 165 -1.79 0.55 -18.20
CA ILE A 165 -2.67 1.26 -19.14
C ILE A 165 -3.40 0.27 -20.04
N ASP A 166 -2.64 -0.58 -20.75
CA ASP A 166 -3.20 -1.55 -21.68
C ASP A 166 -3.77 -2.78 -20.98
N ARG A 167 -3.48 -2.93 -19.68
CA ARG A 167 -3.79 -4.10 -18.86
C ARG A 167 -3.23 -5.40 -19.45
N THR A 168 -2.06 -5.33 -20.05
CA THR A 168 -1.38 -6.47 -20.69
C THR A 168 -0.12 -6.85 -19.93
N ILE A 169 0.18 -8.14 -19.91
CA ILE A 169 1.43 -8.74 -19.48
C ILE A 169 2.14 -9.26 -20.72
N ALA A 170 3.40 -8.86 -20.89
CA ALA A 170 4.29 -9.39 -21.92
C ALA A 170 5.56 -9.90 -21.24
N SER A 171 5.98 -11.11 -21.58
CA SER A 171 7.26 -11.65 -21.15
C SER A 171 8.04 -12.12 -22.36
N ASP A 172 9.32 -11.78 -22.38
CA ASP A 172 10.24 -12.16 -23.44
C ASP A 172 11.35 -13.05 -22.87
N GLY A 173 11.81 -13.99 -23.68
CA GLY A 173 12.89 -14.90 -23.35
C GLY A 173 12.37 -16.30 -23.07
N ASN A 174 13.26 -17.16 -22.58
CA ASN A 174 12.95 -18.57 -22.39
C ASN A 174 11.91 -18.75 -21.26
N ILE A 175 10.64 -18.92 -21.64
CA ILE A 175 9.52 -19.22 -20.75
C ILE A 175 9.41 -20.73 -20.61
N ARG A 176 9.28 -21.19 -19.38
CA ARG A 176 9.00 -22.60 -19.06
C ARG A 176 7.85 -22.65 -18.09
N GLY A 177 6.99 -23.63 -18.23
CA GLY A 177 5.98 -23.87 -17.21
C GLY A 177 5.55 -25.31 -17.11
N LEU A 178 4.98 -25.63 -15.97
CA LEU A 178 4.40 -26.91 -15.62
C LEU A 178 2.90 -26.73 -15.41
N LEU A 179 2.15 -27.64 -16.01
CA LEU A 179 0.71 -27.83 -15.85
C LEU A 179 0.48 -29.24 -15.28
N PRO A 180 -0.69 -29.50 -14.68
CA PRO A 180 -1.07 -30.85 -14.27
C PRO A 180 -1.00 -31.89 -15.40
N LEU A 181 -1.18 -31.46 -16.66
CA LEU A 181 -1.13 -32.32 -17.84
C LEU A 181 0.27 -32.47 -18.47
N GLY A 182 1.29 -31.73 -18.01
CA GLY A 182 2.63 -31.78 -18.60
C GLY A 182 3.41 -30.48 -18.51
N SER A 183 4.40 -30.27 -19.39
CA SER A 183 5.24 -29.07 -19.41
C SER A 183 5.16 -28.33 -20.75
N PHE A 184 5.45 -27.04 -20.75
CA PHE A 184 5.55 -26.22 -21.96
C PHE A 184 6.78 -25.31 -21.93
N SER A 185 7.24 -24.93 -23.12
CA SER A 185 8.26 -23.90 -23.32
C SER A 185 7.90 -23.00 -24.50
N ALA A 186 8.22 -21.71 -24.42
CA ALA A 186 8.05 -20.74 -25.49
C ALA A 186 9.09 -19.60 -25.40
N ASP A 187 9.23 -18.81 -26.45
CA ASP A 187 10.15 -17.66 -26.50
C ASP A 187 9.50 -16.34 -26.01
N SER A 188 8.18 -16.25 -26.07
CA SER A 188 7.42 -15.09 -25.59
C SER A 188 6.01 -15.48 -25.11
N LEU A 189 5.49 -14.68 -24.19
CA LEU A 189 4.19 -14.88 -23.56
C LEU A 189 3.46 -13.54 -23.48
N ARG A 190 2.20 -13.53 -23.89
CA ARG A 190 1.31 -12.38 -23.80
C ARG A 190 0.01 -12.79 -23.11
N ALA A 191 -0.43 -12.01 -22.15
CA ALA A 191 -1.69 -12.24 -21.44
C ALA A 191 -2.34 -10.90 -21.10
N ASP A 192 -3.66 -10.90 -20.92
CA ASP A 192 -4.39 -9.74 -20.39
C ASP A 192 -4.66 -9.92 -18.89
N ILE A 193 -4.54 -8.86 -18.10
CA ILE A 193 -4.65 -8.87 -16.63
C ILE A 193 -6.09 -9.18 -16.17
N GLY A 194 -7.10 -9.04 -17.04
CA GLY A 194 -8.47 -9.53 -16.83
C GLY A 194 -8.88 -10.64 -17.79
N GLY A 195 -7.95 -11.10 -18.64
CA GLY A 195 -8.19 -12.14 -19.61
C GLY A 195 -7.86 -13.52 -19.04
N ARG A 196 -8.71 -14.50 -19.31
CA ARG A 196 -8.40 -15.92 -19.05
C ARG A 196 -7.58 -16.56 -20.18
N VAL A 197 -7.11 -15.75 -21.13
CA VAL A 197 -6.42 -16.20 -22.33
C VAL A 197 -4.96 -15.79 -22.26
N LEU A 198 -4.09 -16.79 -22.42
CA LEU A 198 -2.65 -16.63 -22.49
C LEU A 198 -2.18 -17.09 -23.86
N LYS A 199 -1.41 -16.24 -24.54
CA LYS A 199 -0.84 -16.51 -25.87
C LYS A 199 0.65 -16.75 -25.71
N LEU A 200 1.11 -17.88 -26.22
CA LEU A 200 2.52 -18.23 -26.32
C LEU A 200 2.95 -18.06 -27.77
N ASP A 201 4.12 -17.48 -27.98
CA ASP A 201 4.68 -17.26 -29.32
C ASP A 201 6.20 -17.54 -29.30
N GLY A 202 6.72 -18.01 -30.43
CA GLY A 202 8.11 -18.43 -30.61
C GLY A 202 8.41 -19.81 -30.03
N GLN A 203 8.91 -20.70 -30.89
CA GLN A 203 9.33 -22.09 -30.59
C GLN A 203 8.51 -22.81 -29.51
N VAL A 204 7.17 -22.73 -29.63
CA VAL A 204 6.27 -23.31 -28.65
C VAL A 204 6.38 -24.83 -28.70
N ARG A 205 6.80 -25.42 -27.59
CA ARG A 205 6.84 -26.88 -27.39
C ARG A 205 6.00 -27.23 -26.19
N MET A 206 5.17 -28.25 -26.34
CA MET A 206 4.32 -28.77 -25.28
C MET A 206 4.55 -30.28 -25.17
N HIS A 207 4.89 -30.73 -23.97
CA HIS A 207 5.00 -32.15 -23.66
C HIS A 207 3.86 -32.52 -22.73
N ILE A 208 2.95 -33.36 -23.21
CA ILE A 208 1.82 -33.85 -22.43
C ILE A 208 2.21 -35.20 -21.85
N THR A 209 1.98 -35.39 -20.55
CA THR A 209 2.07 -36.69 -19.88
C THR A 209 0.66 -37.15 -19.54
N PRO A 210 -0.02 -37.92 -20.41
CA PRO A 210 -1.33 -38.48 -20.12
C PRO A 210 -1.20 -39.45 -18.94
N GLY A 211 -2.07 -39.33 -17.91
CA GLY A 211 -2.08 -40.33 -16.83
C GLY A 211 -2.42 -39.90 -15.41
N ARG A 212 -2.97 -38.70 -15.16
CA ARG A 212 -3.48 -38.34 -13.82
C ARG A 212 -4.91 -37.80 -13.79
N HIS A 213 -5.73 -38.22 -14.75
CA HIS A 213 -7.17 -37.96 -14.76
C HIS A 213 -7.88 -39.24 -14.34
N ASN A 214 -8.65 -39.12 -13.26
CA ASN A 214 -9.60 -40.09 -12.74
C ASN A 214 -10.32 -40.79 -13.92
N THR A 215 -10.08 -42.09 -14.09
CA THR A 215 -10.89 -42.91 -14.98
C THR A 215 -12.31 -42.90 -14.45
N VAL A 216 -13.19 -42.12 -15.07
CA VAL A 216 -14.61 -42.45 -15.04
C VAL A 216 -14.73 -43.75 -15.83
N SER A 217 -14.92 -44.85 -15.12
CA SER A 217 -15.35 -46.13 -15.69
C SER A 217 -16.69 -45.91 -16.39
N VAL A 218 -16.64 -45.52 -17.67
CA VAL A 218 -17.78 -45.69 -18.55
C VAL A 218 -17.87 -47.19 -18.79
N GLY A 219 -18.76 -47.83 -18.02
CA GLY A 219 -19.16 -49.20 -18.24
C GLY A 219 -19.49 -49.39 -19.72
N ALA A 220 -18.91 -50.43 -20.30
CA ALA A 220 -19.11 -50.83 -21.68
C ALA A 220 -20.60 -50.81 -22.07
N LEU A 221 -20.93 -49.99 -23.06
CA LEU A 221 -22.14 -50.18 -23.86
C LEU A 221 -21.77 -51.06 -25.05
N PRO A 222 -22.41 -52.23 -25.25
CA PRO A 222 -22.12 -53.11 -26.37
C PRO A 222 -22.52 -52.44 -27.69
N GLN A 223 -21.63 -52.55 -28.68
CA GLN A 223 -21.81 -52.01 -30.03
C GLN A 223 -23.00 -52.68 -30.74
N ALA A 224 -23.81 -51.86 -31.40
CA ALA A 224 -24.85 -52.31 -32.32
C ALA A 224 -24.22 -52.78 -33.65
N GLN A 225 -24.54 -54.01 -34.05
CA GLN A 225 -24.16 -54.62 -35.33
C GLN A 225 -25.17 -54.21 -36.43
N PRO A 226 -24.74 -53.77 -37.64
CA PRO A 226 -25.67 -53.43 -38.71
C PRO A 226 -26.18 -54.67 -39.48
N ALA A 227 -27.41 -54.54 -40.00
CA ALA A 227 -28.22 -55.56 -40.63
C ALA A 227 -27.80 -55.92 -42.07
N GLY A 228 -28.03 -57.19 -42.46
CA GLY A 228 -28.26 -57.56 -43.85
C GLY A 228 -27.93 -59.01 -44.22
N ALA A 229 -28.92 -59.92 -44.16
CA ALA A 229 -29.24 -60.95 -45.18
C ALA A 229 -30.28 -61.97 -44.66
N LYS A 230 -31.45 -62.03 -45.32
CA LYS A 230 -32.42 -63.16 -45.35
C LYS A 230 -31.90 -64.19 -46.42
N PRO A 231 -32.39 -65.46 -46.57
CA PRO A 231 -33.70 -66.00 -46.18
C PRO A 231 -33.79 -67.49 -45.74
N ALA A 232 -35.04 -67.95 -45.56
CA ALA A 232 -35.59 -69.32 -45.57
C ALA A 232 -35.71 -70.03 -44.20
N ALA A 233 -36.95 -70.22 -43.72
CA ALA A 233 -37.70 -71.50 -43.69
C ALA A 233 -37.42 -72.24 -42.35
N THR A 234 -38.31 -72.92 -41.61
CA THR A 234 -39.66 -73.45 -41.80
C THR A 234 -40.04 -74.13 -40.45
N VAL A 235 -41.32 -74.08 -40.07
CA VAL A 235 -42.06 -75.02 -39.17
C VAL A 235 -42.02 -74.86 -37.62
N ALA A 236 -43.24 -74.72 -37.08
CA ALA A 236 -43.71 -74.86 -35.69
C ALA A 236 -43.72 -76.36 -35.26
N PRO A 237 -44.28 -76.86 -34.12
CA PRO A 237 -45.10 -76.21 -33.09
C PRO A 237 -44.75 -76.60 -31.63
N GLY A 238 -45.42 -75.98 -30.65
CA GLY A 238 -45.57 -76.61 -29.33
C GLY A 238 -45.84 -75.69 -28.14
N LEU A 239 -47.12 -75.68 -27.71
CA LEU A 239 -47.61 -75.65 -26.31
C LEU A 239 -47.24 -74.41 -25.46
N GLN A 240 -48.09 -73.40 -25.37
CA GLN A 240 -49.18 -73.25 -24.37
C GLN A 240 -48.76 -73.50 -22.91
N PHE A 241 -48.69 -72.43 -22.11
CA PHE A 241 -49.18 -72.41 -20.72
C PHE A 241 -49.76 -71.03 -20.37
N THR A 242 -51.00 -71.09 -19.88
CA THR A 242 -51.97 -70.05 -19.50
C THR A 242 -51.59 -69.34 -18.18
N PRO A 243 -52.01 -68.08 -17.94
CA PRO A 243 -51.61 -67.29 -16.78
C PRO A 243 -52.39 -67.65 -15.51
N GLY A 244 -51.69 -67.69 -14.36
CA GLY A 244 -52.26 -67.80 -13.02
C GLY A 244 -52.28 -66.45 -12.32
N THR A 245 -53.48 -66.00 -11.96
CA THR A 245 -53.79 -64.76 -11.23
C THR A 245 -53.82 -64.94 -9.70
N ARG A 246 -53.58 -63.81 -8.99
CA ARG A 246 -54.05 -63.40 -7.65
C ARG A 246 -53.40 -64.03 -6.41
N LYS A 247 -52.85 -63.17 -5.54
CA LYS A 247 -53.64 -62.46 -4.52
C LYS A 247 -53.14 -61.02 -4.39
#